data_AF-A0A530QID2-F1
#
_entry.id   AF-A0A530QID2-F1
#
_cell.length_a   1.000
_cell.length_b   1.000
_cell.length_c   1.000
_cell.angle_alpha   90.00
_cell.angle_beta   90.00
_cell.angle_gamma   90.00
#
_symmetry.space_group_name_H-M   'P 1'
#
loop_
_entity.id
_entity.type
_entity.pdbx_description
1 polymer ?
#
loop_
_entity_poly.entity_id
_entity_poly.type
_entity_poly.pdbx_seq_one_letter_code
_entity_poly.pdbx_strand_id
1 'polypeptide(L)'
;IPEGVEMDVRALRTALAIEHGAEVTCPVAIGYHLRTVAEAAGEDLEHGMALSEIAPFWRVLDARTPTTRKLSFGTEFVAVQRKREGLKP
;
A
#
# COMPACT_ATOMS: atom_id res chain seq x y z
N ILE A 1 8.15 1.15 -4.83
CA ILE A 1 8.57 -0.27 -4.71
C ILE A 1 8.40 -0.94 -6.08
N PRO A 2 9.43 -1.59 -6.64
CA PRO A 2 9.35 -2.23 -7.96
C PRO A 2 8.30 -3.36 -8.03
N GLU A 3 7.87 -3.71 -9.24
CA GLU A 3 6.96 -4.83 -9.49
C GLU A 3 7.57 -6.16 -9.01
N GLY A 4 6.75 -6.99 -8.37
CA GLY A 4 7.19 -8.29 -7.82
C GLY A 4 8.02 -8.17 -6.54
N VAL A 5 8.19 -6.96 -6.00
CA VAL A 5 8.89 -6.71 -4.73
C VAL A 5 7.88 -6.23 -3.70
N GLU A 6 7.97 -6.76 -2.48
CA GLU A 6 7.16 -6.33 -1.35
C GLU A 6 7.99 -5.70 -0.22
N MET A 7 7.34 -4.87 0.57
CA MET A 7 7.91 -4.28 1.78
C MET A 7 6.82 -4.20 2.84
N ASP A 8 7.05 -4.71 4.05
CA ASP A 8 6.06 -4.54 5.11
C ASP A 8 6.01 -3.09 5.63
N VAL A 9 4.93 -2.75 6.35
CA VAL A 9 4.73 -1.39 6.90
C VAL A 9 5.85 -0.99 7.88
N ARG A 10 6.48 -1.95 8.58
CA ARG A 10 7.58 -1.65 9.49
C ARG A 10 8.83 -1.25 8.72
N ALA A 11 9.19 -1.99 7.68
CA ALA A 11 10.30 -1.69 6.79
C ALA A 11 10.11 -0.33 6.09
N LEU A 12 8.90 -0.03 5.61
CA LEU A 12 8.59 1.28 5.02
C LEU A 12 8.82 2.42 6.02
N ARG A 13 8.36 2.27 7.27
CA ARG A 13 8.57 3.28 8.31
C ARG A 13 10.04 3.52 8.61
N THR A 14 10.83 2.45 8.68
CA THR A 14 12.28 2.54 8.89
C THR A 14 12.95 3.24 7.71
N ALA A 15 12.59 2.88 6.49
CA ALA A 15 13.13 3.50 5.27
C ALA A 15 12.84 5.00 5.24
N LEU A 16 11.59 5.41 5.49
CA LEU A 16 11.20 6.84 5.54
C LEU A 16 11.92 7.61 6.64
N ALA A 17 12.13 6.99 7.82
CA ALA A 17 12.84 7.64 8.91
C ALA A 17 14.31 7.90 8.53
N ILE A 18 14.97 6.90 7.94
CA ILE A 18 16.36 7.02 7.45
C ILE A 18 16.45 8.08 6.35
N GLU A 19 15.56 8.02 5.35
CA GLU A 19 15.54 8.93 4.20
C GLU A 19 15.43 10.40 4.63
N HIS A 20 14.64 10.68 5.66
CA HIS A 20 14.40 12.03 6.15
C HIS A 20 15.22 12.42 7.38
N GLY A 21 16.19 11.61 7.80
CA GLY A 21 17.02 11.88 8.99
C GLY A 21 16.21 11.98 10.29
N ALA A 22 15.06 11.31 10.35
CA ALA A 22 14.18 11.27 11.50
C ALA A 22 14.47 10.05 12.39
N GLU A 23 14.20 10.17 13.69
CA GLU A 23 14.32 9.03 14.61
C GLU A 23 13.30 7.93 14.30
N VAL A 24 12.07 8.31 13.97
CA VAL A 24 10.97 7.37 13.73
C VAL A 24 9.91 7.95 12.81
N THR A 25 9.33 7.07 11.97
CA THR A 25 8.04 7.32 11.33
C THR A 25 6.91 6.83 12.23
N CYS A 26 6.01 7.74 12.63
CA CYS A 26 4.90 7.43 13.55
C CYS A 26 4.01 6.29 13.01
N PRO A 27 3.80 5.19 13.78
CA PRO A 27 3.01 4.03 13.33
C PRO A 27 1.54 4.36 13.08
N VAL A 28 1.01 5.37 13.78
CA VAL A 28 -0.38 5.80 13.63
C VAL A 28 -0.53 6.64 12.36
N ALA A 29 0.31 7.66 12.19
CA ALA A 29 0.25 8.57 11.05
C ALA A 29 0.44 7.83 9.72
N ILE A 30 1.45 6.96 9.63
CA ILE A 30 1.70 6.18 8.40
C ILE A 30 0.52 5.27 8.03
N GLY A 31 -0.22 4.76 9.02
CA GLY A 31 -1.41 3.96 8.78
C GLY A 31 -2.53 4.77 8.13
N TYR A 32 -2.74 6.01 8.56
CA TYR A 32 -3.68 6.94 7.92
C TYR A 32 -3.25 7.30 6.50
N HIS A 33 -1.98 7.67 6.30
CA HIS A 33 -1.47 8.02 4.97
C HIS A 33 -1.53 6.85 3.98
N LEU A 34 -1.18 5.63 4.41
CA LEU A 34 -1.31 4.44 3.58
C LEU A 34 -2.77 4.17 3.19
N ARG A 35 -3.73 4.45 4.08
CA ARG A 35 -5.15 4.38 3.72
C ARG A 35 -5.49 5.43 2.67
N THR A 36 -5.12 6.69 2.89
CA THR A 36 -5.40 7.77 1.93
C THR A 36 -4.86 7.45 0.54
N VAL A 37 -3.62 6.96 0.44
CA VAL A 37 -3.02 6.56 -0.84
C VAL A 37 -3.79 5.42 -1.50
N ALA A 38 -4.22 4.42 -0.72
CA ALA A 38 -4.97 3.29 -1.24
C ALA A 38 -6.38 3.65 -1.70
N GLU A 39 -7.09 4.52 -0.97
CA GLU A 39 -8.42 5.00 -1.36
C GLU A 39 -8.32 5.87 -2.62
N ALA A 40 -7.35 6.79 -2.69
CA ALA A 40 -7.12 7.61 -3.88
C ALA A 40 -6.80 6.75 -5.12
N ALA A 41 -5.96 5.72 -4.97
CA ALA A 41 -5.69 4.78 -6.06
C ALA A 41 -6.94 3.99 -6.50
N GLY A 42 -7.85 3.70 -5.58
CA GLY A 42 -9.16 3.10 -5.89
C GLY A 42 -10.06 4.07 -6.66
N GLU A 43 -10.15 5.32 -6.21
CA GLU A 43 -10.91 6.39 -6.89
C GLU A 43 -10.37 6.64 -8.31
N ASP A 44 -9.06 6.67 -8.50
CA ASP A 44 -8.42 6.81 -9.81
C ASP A 44 -8.81 5.68 -10.78
N LEU A 45 -8.87 4.44 -10.29
CA LEU A 45 -9.36 3.29 -11.09
C LEU A 45 -10.84 3.42 -11.44
N GLU A 46 -11.67 3.87 -10.50
CA GLU A 46 -13.10 4.11 -10.75
C GLU A 46 -13.32 5.21 -11.81
N HIS A 47 -12.42 6.20 -11.86
CA HIS A 47 -12.40 7.23 -12.90
C HIS A 47 -11.74 6.79 -14.22
N GLY A 48 -11.31 5.53 -14.32
CA GLY A 48 -10.80 4.94 -15.56
C GLY A 48 -9.30 5.09 -15.81
N MET A 49 -8.52 5.49 -14.79
CA MET A 49 -7.06 5.48 -14.90
C MET A 49 -6.53 4.05 -15.07
N ALA A 50 -5.42 3.90 -15.78
CA ALA A 50 -4.81 2.58 -15.93
C ALA A 50 -4.16 2.12 -14.62
N LEU A 51 -4.16 0.81 -14.37
CA LEU A 51 -3.50 0.21 -13.20
C LEU A 51 -2.01 0.58 -13.09
N SER A 52 -1.33 0.83 -14.21
CA SER A 52 0.07 1.27 -14.26
C SER A 52 0.29 2.72 -13.82
N GLU A 53 -0.78 3.52 -13.73
CA GLU A 53 -0.71 4.95 -13.42
C GLU A 53 -1.06 5.27 -11.96
N ILE A 54 -1.66 4.32 -11.24
CA ILE A 54 -1.99 4.49 -9.82
C ILE A 54 -0.83 4.07 -8.91
N ALA A 55 -0.87 4.51 -7.66
CA ALA A 55 0.09 4.08 -6.66
C ALA A 55 -0.03 2.55 -6.38
N PRO A 56 1.07 1.77 -6.48
CA PRO A 56 1.03 0.32 -6.27
C PRO A 56 1.06 -0.03 -4.77
N PHE A 57 0.06 0.42 -4.02
CA PHE A 57 -0.01 0.33 -2.56
C PHE A 57 -0.04 -1.13 -2.05
N TRP A 58 -0.50 -2.08 -2.86
CA TRP A 58 -0.52 -3.52 -2.56
C TRP A 58 0.88 -4.13 -2.39
N ARG A 59 1.94 -3.43 -2.82
CA ARG A 59 3.34 -3.82 -2.55
C ARG A 59 3.75 -3.56 -1.09
N VAL A 60 2.94 -2.79 -0.35
CA VAL A 60 3.11 -2.55 1.10
C VAL A 60 1.99 -3.17 1.93
N LEU A 61 0.75 -2.95 1.51
CA LEU A 61 -0.43 -3.47 2.20
C LEU A 61 -0.75 -4.88 1.68
N ASP A 62 -0.61 -5.89 2.54
CA ASP A 62 -1.12 -7.25 2.26
C ASP A 62 -2.60 -7.40 2.71
N ALA A 63 -3.25 -8.51 2.37
CA ALA A 63 -4.65 -8.75 2.77
C ALA A 63 -4.86 -8.84 4.30
N ARG A 64 -3.79 -9.09 5.07
CA ARG A 64 -3.84 -9.23 6.54
C ARG A 64 -3.64 -7.91 7.25
N THR A 65 -3.05 -6.93 6.57
CA THR A 65 -2.75 -5.61 7.11
C THR A 65 -4.06 -4.94 7.57
N PRO A 66 -4.13 -4.42 8.83
CA PRO A 66 -5.36 -3.87 9.37
C PRO A 66 -5.98 -2.72 8.54
N THR A 67 -5.14 -1.94 7.85
CA THR A 67 -5.57 -0.87 6.95
C THR A 67 -6.34 -1.40 5.76
N THR A 68 -5.93 -2.53 5.18
CA THR A 68 -6.55 -3.12 3.99
C THR A 68 -8.02 -3.47 4.22
N ARG A 69 -8.37 -3.95 5.43
CA ARG A 69 -9.77 -4.26 5.80
C ARG A 69 -10.67 -3.02 5.91
N LYS A 70 -10.09 -1.82 5.95
CA LYS A 70 -10.82 -0.55 6.07
C LYS A 70 -11.02 0.15 4.73
N LEU A 71 -10.47 -0.39 3.63
CA LEU A 71 -10.62 0.17 2.30
C LEU A 71 -12.07 0.03 1.83
N SER A 72 -12.57 1.04 1.13
CA SER A 72 -13.94 1.09 0.59
C SER A 72 -14.26 -0.10 -0.34
N PHE A 73 -13.27 -0.59 -1.09
CA PHE A 73 -13.36 -1.72 -2.02
C PHE A 73 -12.88 -3.06 -1.42
N GLY A 74 -12.61 -3.11 -0.12
CA GLY A 74 -12.22 -4.34 0.59
C GLY A 74 -10.83 -4.88 0.25
N THR A 75 -10.58 -6.15 0.62
CA THR A 75 -9.24 -6.78 0.52
C THR A 75 -8.99 -7.56 -0.77
N GLU A 76 -10.03 -7.86 -1.53
CA GLU A 76 -9.94 -8.72 -2.72
C GLU A 76 -9.04 -8.10 -3.79
N PHE A 77 -9.18 -6.79 -4.04
CA PHE A 77 -8.33 -6.08 -4.99
C PHE A 77 -6.84 -6.28 -4.69
N VAL A 78 -6.45 -6.11 -3.42
CA VAL A 78 -5.06 -6.27 -2.98
C VAL A 78 -4.58 -7.70 -3.17
N ALA A 79 -5.38 -8.69 -2.79
CA ALA A 79 -5.05 -10.10 -2.98
C ALA A 79 -4.82 -10.45 -4.46
N VAL A 80 -5.67 -9.92 -5.35
CA VAL A 80 -5.53 -10.12 -6.80
C VAL A 80 -4.25 -9.48 -7.34
N GLN A 81 -3.95 -8.23 -6.99
CA GLN A 81 -2.72 -7.58 -7.48
C GLN A 81 -1.45 -8.26 -6.96
N ARG A 82 -1.44 -8.64 -5.67
CA ARG A 82 -0.31 -9.37 -5.07
C ARG A 82 -0.09 -10.71 -5.77
N LYS A 83 -1.15 -11.46 -6.05
CA LYS A 83 -1.07 -12.71 -6.82
C LYS A 83 -0.54 -12.49 -8.24
N ARG A 84 -0.95 -11.42 -8.93
CA ARG A 84 -0.45 -11.07 -10.28
C ARG A 84 1.05 -10.80 -10.28
N GLU A 85 1.58 -10.22 -9.21
CA GLU A 85 3.01 -9.95 -9.03
C GLU A 85 3.78 -11.11 -8.38
N GLY A 86 3.17 -12.28 -8.16
CA GLY A 86 3.83 -13.43 -7.51
C GLY A 86 4.04 -13.28 -6.00
N LEU A 87 3.39 -12.29 -5.37
CA LEU A 87 3.45 -12.02 -3.94
C LEU A 87 2.37 -12.81 -3.18
N LYS A 88 2.61 -13.05 -1.89
CA LYS A 88 1.61 -13.71 -1.01
C LYS A 88 0.39 -12.79 -0.82
N PRO A 89 -0.85 -13.26 -1.04
CA PRO A 89 -2.06 -12.46 -0.86
C PRO A 89 -2.21 -11.82 0.53
#